data_AF-A0A6N2VFL7-F1
#
_entry.id   AF-A0A6N2VFL7-F1
#
_cell.length_a   1.000
_cell.length_b   1.000
_cell.length_c   1.000
_cell.angle_alpha   90.00
_cell.angle_beta   90.00
_cell.angle_gamma   90.00
#
_symmetry.space_group_name_H-M   'P 1'
#
loop_
_entity.id
_entity.type
_entity.pdbx_description
1 polymer ?
#
loop_
_entity_poly.entity_id
_entity_poly.type
_entity_poly.pdbx_seq_one_letter_code
_entity_poly.pdbx_strand_id
1 'polypeptide(L)'
;MSQIFRVERTKNYTVMSNQHFKNKSLSLKAKGLLSLMLSLPDDWNYNMQGLASLSRDGIDSVRSAIKELEHHGYVQRNIVRNEYGCEIILTSLQNWIM
;
A
#
# COMPACT_ATOMS: atom_id res chain seq x y z
N MET A 1 24.79 -4.19 23.27
CA MET A 1 24.24 -5.32 22.49
C MET A 1 22.72 -5.20 22.50
N SER A 2 22.08 -4.96 21.36
CA SER A 2 20.61 -4.89 21.28
C SER A 2 20.06 -6.30 21.03
N GLN A 3 19.24 -6.81 21.94
CA GLN A 3 18.49 -8.06 21.74
C GLN A 3 17.34 -7.80 20.75
N ILE A 4 17.32 -8.56 19.66
CA ILE A 4 16.20 -8.55 18.71
C ILE A 4 15.15 -9.53 19.24
N PHE A 5 14.05 -9.00 19.78
CA PHE A 5 12.88 -9.81 20.12
C PHE A 5 12.06 -10.04 18.86
N ARG A 6 12.08 -11.28 18.34
CA ARG A 6 11.18 -11.70 17.27
C ARG A 6 9.92 -12.28 17.92
N VAL A 7 8.81 -11.56 17.81
CA VAL A 7 7.49 -12.06 18.23
C VAL A 7 6.89 -12.80 17.04
N GLU A 8 6.65 -14.10 17.18
CA GLU A 8 5.89 -14.86 16.19
C GLU A 8 4.41 -14.44 16.25
N ARG A 9 3.97 -13.69 15.24
CA ARG A 9 2.57 -13.38 15.01
C ARG A 9 2.04 -14.43 14.04
N THR A 10 1.01 -15.18 14.43
CA THR A 10 0.42 -16.25 13.59
C THR A 10 -0.87 -15.84 12.89
N LYS A 11 -1.44 -14.67 13.23
CA LYS A 11 -2.68 -14.12 12.63
C LYS A 11 -2.63 -12.59 12.59
N ASN A 12 -3.36 -11.98 11.65
CA ASN A 12 -3.52 -10.53 11.50
C ASN A 12 -2.19 -9.76 11.36
N TYR A 13 -1.29 -10.27 10.52
CA TYR A 13 -0.02 -9.61 10.20
C TYR A 13 0.21 -9.65 8.70
N THR A 14 0.87 -8.62 8.19
CA THR A 14 1.25 -8.51 6.78
C THR A 14 2.74 -8.82 6.66
N VAL A 15 3.09 -9.81 5.85
CA VAL A 15 4.48 -10.07 5.45
C VAL A 15 4.78 -9.21 4.23
N MET A 16 5.84 -8.42 4.32
CA MET A 16 6.26 -7.54 3.22
C MET A 16 7.79 -7.47 3.16
N SER A 17 8.35 -7.50 1.94
CA SER A 17 9.80 -7.36 1.72
C SER A 17 10.32 -6.03 2.22
N ASN A 18 11.48 -6.03 2.88
CA ASN A 18 12.12 -4.80 3.37
C ASN A 18 12.66 -3.88 2.27
N GLN A 19 12.60 -4.28 0.99
CA GLN A 19 13.16 -3.50 -0.12
C GLN A 19 12.51 -2.11 -0.25
N HIS A 20 11.18 -2.01 -0.15
CA HIS A 20 10.48 -0.74 -0.26
C HIS A 20 10.80 0.22 0.89
N PHE A 21 11.09 -0.30 2.10
CA PHE A 21 11.56 0.52 3.21
C PHE A 21 12.94 1.14 2.95
N LYS A 22 13.82 0.42 2.25
CA LYS A 22 15.17 0.88 1.88
C LYS A 22 15.16 1.90 0.74
N ASN A 23 14.08 1.98 -0.04
CA ASN A 23 13.94 3.01 -1.06
C ASN A 23 13.78 4.38 -0.38
N LYS A 24 14.81 5.23 -0.48
CA LYS A 24 14.85 6.58 0.10
C LYS A 24 14.02 7.60 -0.69
N SER A 25 13.69 7.30 -1.94
CA SER A 25 12.84 8.15 -2.77
C SER A 25 11.37 8.08 -2.38
N LEU A 26 10.98 7.03 -1.64
CA LEU A 26 9.64 6.91 -1.07
C LEU A 26 9.50 7.63 0.27
N SER A 27 8.45 8.45 0.36
CA SER A 27 7.95 9.05 1.58
C SER A 27 7.43 8.00 2.56
N LEU A 28 7.51 8.29 3.86
CA LEU A 28 6.93 7.42 4.89
C LEU A 28 5.41 7.26 4.73
N LYS A 29 4.75 8.27 4.17
CA LYS A 29 3.33 8.23 3.81
C LYS A 29 3.06 7.17 2.74
N ALA A 30 3.81 7.19 1.64
CA ALA A 30 3.69 6.19 0.58
C ALA A 30 3.97 4.78 1.10
N LYS A 31 5.01 4.61 1.93
CA LYS A 31 5.33 3.32 2.57
C LYS A 31 4.20 2.84 3.49
N GLY A 32 3.65 3.73 4.31
CA GLY A 32 2.53 3.43 5.20
C GLY A 32 1.28 3.05 4.43
N LEU A 33 0.93 3.79 3.38
CA LEU A 33 -0.20 3.46 2.53
C LEU A 33 -0.03 2.10 1.84
N LEU A 34 1.17 1.81 1.31
CA LEU A 34 1.46 0.49 0.72
C LEU A 34 1.28 -0.64 1.74
N SER A 35 1.77 -0.47 2.98
CA SER A 35 1.59 -1.46 4.04
C SER A 35 0.12 -1.65 4.42
N LEU A 36 -0.67 -0.58 4.42
CA LEU A 36 -2.11 -0.64 4.66
C LEU A 36 -2.80 -1.41 3.53
N MET A 37 -2.51 -1.06 2.28
CA MET A 37 -3.12 -1.71 1.11
C MET A 37 -2.83 -3.22 1.07
N LEU A 38 -1.63 -3.64 1.48
CA LEU A 38 -1.23 -5.05 1.61
C LEU A 38 -1.88 -5.80 2.80
N SER A 39 -2.46 -5.08 3.75
CA SER A 39 -3.17 -5.68 4.89
C SER A 39 -4.66 -5.91 4.63
N LEU A 40 -5.18 -5.34 3.54
CA LEU A 40 -6.58 -5.44 3.14
C LEU A 40 -6.81 -6.75 2.38
N PRO A 41 -8.03 -7.29 2.40
CA PRO A 41 -8.35 -8.50 1.65
C PRO A 41 -8.35 -8.24 0.14
N ASP A 42 -8.13 -9.28 -0.67
CA ASP A 42 -7.99 -9.17 -2.12
C ASP A 42 -9.25 -8.62 -2.83
N ASP A 43 -10.42 -8.79 -2.22
CA ASP A 43 -11.72 -8.28 -2.70
C ASP A 43 -12.00 -6.83 -2.25
N TRP A 44 -11.05 -6.19 -1.59
CA TRP A 44 -11.22 -4.83 -1.12
C TRP A 44 -11.40 -3.85 -2.28
N ASN A 45 -12.43 -3.01 -2.19
CA ASN A 45 -12.63 -1.96 -3.18
C ASN A 45 -11.63 -0.81 -2.94
N TYR A 46 -10.52 -0.83 -3.70
CA TYR A 46 -9.44 0.15 -3.64
C TYR A 46 -9.80 1.51 -4.29
N ASN A 47 -10.89 2.14 -3.83
CA ASN A 47 -11.21 3.52 -4.16
C ASN A 47 -10.51 4.51 -3.20
N MET A 48 -10.27 5.75 -3.67
CA MET A 48 -9.52 6.75 -2.91
C MET A 48 -10.23 7.18 -1.61
N GLN A 49 -11.56 7.24 -1.63
CA GLN A 49 -12.38 7.63 -0.48
C GLN A 49 -12.30 6.58 0.63
N GLY A 50 -12.38 5.30 0.28
CA GLY A 50 -12.25 4.16 1.17
C GLY A 50 -10.86 4.12 1.80
N LEU A 51 -9.80 4.25 0.99
CA LEU A 51 -8.43 4.33 1.50
C LEU A 51 -8.22 5.53 2.44
N ALA A 52 -8.80 6.70 2.12
CA ALA A 52 -8.74 7.87 3.00
C ALA A 52 -9.47 7.61 4.32
N SER A 53 -10.62 6.93 4.30
CA SER A 53 -11.39 6.61 5.51
C SER A 53 -10.67 5.70 6.52
N LEU A 54 -9.67 4.94 6.06
CA LEU A 54 -8.85 4.06 6.90
C LEU A 54 -7.74 4.80 7.68
N SER A 55 -7.61 6.11 7.47
CA SER A 55 -6.53 6.90 8.06
C SER A 55 -7.04 8.27 8.53
N ARG A 56 -6.25 8.95 9.37
CA ARG A 56 -6.50 10.37 9.69
C ARG A 56 -6.10 11.30 8.55
N ASP A 57 -5.43 10.76 7.54
CA ASP A 57 -4.96 11.48 6.37
C ASP A 57 -6.14 11.79 5.43
N GLY A 58 -6.16 13.03 4.93
CA GLY A 58 -7.18 13.44 3.96
C GLY A 58 -7.01 12.77 2.59
N ILE A 59 -8.06 12.85 1.77
CA ILE A 59 -8.08 12.26 0.42
C ILE A 59 -6.94 12.74 -0.49
N ASP A 60 -6.51 14.00 -0.35
CA ASP A 60 -5.39 14.53 -1.13
C ASP A 60 -4.04 13.94 -0.69
N SER A 61 -3.90 13.63 0.60
CA SER A 61 -2.73 12.92 1.14
C SER A 61 -2.65 11.52 0.53
N VAL A 62 -3.75 10.78 0.54
CA VAL A 62 -3.84 9.45 -0.08
C VAL A 62 -3.59 9.52 -1.59
N ARG A 63 -4.19 10.49 -2.28
CA ARG A 63 -3.99 10.69 -3.73
C ARG A 63 -2.52 10.95 -4.07
N SER A 64 -1.84 11.81 -3.31
CA SER A 64 -0.41 12.09 -3.54
C SER A 64 0.47 10.86 -3.28
N ALA A 65 0.19 10.09 -2.23
CA ALA A 65 0.89 8.84 -1.94
C ALA A 65 0.69 7.79 -3.03
N ILE A 66 -0.53 7.64 -3.56
CA ILE A 66 -0.79 6.71 -4.69
C ILE A 66 0.01 7.13 -5.92
N LYS A 67 0.01 8.41 -6.29
CA LYS A 67 0.80 8.91 -7.43
C LYS A 67 2.29 8.64 -7.27
N GLU A 68 2.79 8.78 -6.05
CA GLU A 68 4.19 8.50 -5.72
C GLU A 68 4.50 7.00 -5.87
N LEU A 69 3.61 6.13 -5.37
CA LEU A 69 3.73 4.68 -5.53
C LEU A 69 3.63 4.25 -7.00
N GLU A 70 2.74 4.85 -7.78
CA GLU A 70 2.63 4.67 -9.25
C GLU A 70 3.93 5.07 -9.95
N HIS A 71 4.48 6.24 -9.61
CA HIS A 71 5.72 6.74 -10.19
C HIS A 71 6.91 5.80 -9.95
N HIS A 72 6.97 5.18 -8.77
CA HIS A 72 8.00 4.21 -8.42
C HIS A 72 7.67 2.75 -8.79
N GLY A 73 6.53 2.50 -9.45
CA GLY A 73 6.14 1.18 -9.94
C GLY A 73 5.61 0.22 -8.87
N TYR A 74 5.26 0.69 -7.67
CA TYR A 74 4.68 -0.17 -6.63
C TYR A 74 3.18 -0.42 -6.80
N VAL A 75 2.48 0.46 -7.52
CA VAL A 75 1.03 0.42 -7.73
C VAL A 75 0.73 0.73 -9.18
N GLN A 76 -0.29 0.10 -9.76
CA GLN A 76 -0.81 0.46 -11.07
C GLN A 76 -2.31 0.74 -10.97
N ARG A 77 -2.70 1.97 -11.26
CA ARG A 77 -4.12 2.30 -11.39
C ARG A 77 -4.64 1.81 -12.73
N ASN A 78 -5.63 0.91 -12.69
CA ASN A 78 -6.41 0.56 -13.86
C ASN A 78 -7.70 1.38 -13.85
N ILE A 79 -7.76 2.38 -14.73
CA ILE A 79 -8.96 3.19 -14.89
C ILE A 79 -10.01 2.36 -15.63
N VAL A 80 -10.73 1.52 -14.91
CA VAL A 80 -11.97 0.92 -15.39
C VAL A 80 -13.06 1.98 -15.21
N ARG A 81 -13.54 2.58 -16.30
CA ARG A 81 -14.70 3.48 -16.24
C ARG A 81 -15.97 2.65 -16.07
N ASN A 82 -16.33 2.36 -14.83
CA ASN A 82 -17.65 1.87 -14.46
C ASN A 82 -18.38 2.94 -13.62
N GLU A 83 -19.64 2.68 -13.27
CA GLU A 83 -20.50 3.59 -12.48
C GLU A 83 -19.93 3.88 -11.07
N TYR A 84 -18.94 3.11 -10.61
CA TYR A 84 -18.38 3.14 -9.26
C TYR A 84 -16.98 3.79 -9.16
N GLY A 85 -16.32 4.11 -10.28
CA GLY A 85 -15.08 4.91 -10.29
C GLY A 85 -13.81 4.15 -10.69
N CYS A 86 -12.64 4.71 -10.36
CA CYS A 86 -11.33 4.16 -10.74
C CYS A 86 -10.86 3.08 -9.75
N GLU A 87 -10.53 1.90 -10.26
CA GLU A 87 -9.95 0.81 -9.49
C GLU A 87 -8.41 0.93 -9.42
N ILE A 88 -7.84 0.69 -8.26
CA ILE A 88 -6.38 0.66 -8.09
C ILE A 88 -5.99 -0.80 -7.93
N ILE A 89 -5.11 -1.28 -8.82
CA ILE A 89 -4.60 -2.64 -8.74
C ILE A 89 -3.17 -2.58 -8.20
N LEU A 90 -2.90 -3.39 -7.19
CA LEU A 90 -1.54 -3.64 -6.75
C LEU A 90 -0.88 -4.56 -7.80
N THR A 91 0.04 -4.04 -8.61
CA THR A 91 0.63 -4.83 -9.70
C THR A 91 1.66 -5.86 -9.21
N SER A 92 1.83 -6.89 -10.05
CA SER A 92 2.70 -8.08 -9.96
C SER A 92 4.20 -7.85 -9.62
N LEU A 93 4.68 -6.62 -9.41
CA LEU A 93 5.98 -6.42 -8.74
C LEU A 93 5.93 -6.90 -7.27
N GLN A 94 4.75 -7.09 -6.70
CA GLN A 94 4.55 -7.79 -5.43
C GLN A 94 4.90 -9.28 -5.47
N ASN A 95 4.93 -9.93 -6.65
CA ASN A 95 5.34 -11.33 -6.77
C ASN A 95 6.86 -11.53 -6.60
N TRP A 96 7.66 -10.45 -6.58
CA TRP A 96 9.08 -10.49 -6.22
C TRP A 96 9.32 -10.14 -4.73
N ILE A 97 8.24 -9.82 -3.99
CA ILE A 97 8.24 -9.31 -2.61
C ILE A 97 7.73 -10.36 -1.62
N MET A 98 7.14 -11.48 -2.09
CA MET A 98 6.89 -12.69 -1.30
C MET A 98 7.98 -13.73 -1.49
#